data_AF-A0A1I9XYH1-F1
#
_entry.id   AF-A0A1I9XYH1-F1
#
_cell.length_a   1.000
_cell.length_b   1.000
_cell.length_c   1.000
_cell.angle_alpha   90.00
_cell.angle_beta   90.00
_cell.angle_gamma   90.00
#
_symmetry.space_group_name_H-M   'P 1'
#
loop_
_entity.id
_entity.type
_entity.pdbx_description
1 polymer ?
#
loop_
_entity_poly.entity_id
_entity_poly.type
_entity_poly.pdbx_seq_one_letter_code
_entity_poly.pdbx_strand_id
1 'polypeptide(L)'
;MNTESRSMPSSSSAHTAATHRSAVPSSRCDETIGTLVWMEEFHQLDQLFNHQHNYSPKMRHPDLISACIARVFAQPEPAKHIFSFLHTRMVLRDQCMPRRQEEIWRAQYVLLLALQKSEMNRHPHPRFDLGQFTTACISLALQEDEAQVKIFEQARRNIAERAISHLP
;
A
#
# COMPACT_ATOMS: atom_id res chain seq x y z
N MET A 1 24.50 49.65 -45.51
CA MET A 1 23.26 49.08 -44.94
C MET A 1 23.66 47.87 -44.12
N ASN A 2 23.42 47.97 -42.81
CA ASN A 2 23.44 46.97 -41.74
C ASN A 2 24.81 46.29 -41.47
N THR A 3 25.61 46.74 -40.49
CA THR A 3 25.56 46.38 -39.02
C THR A 3 25.44 44.87 -38.80
N GLU A 4 26.24 44.18 -37.98
CA GLU A 4 27.27 44.54 -37.01
C GLU A 4 27.92 43.21 -36.53
N SER A 5 29.16 43.27 -36.03
CA SER A 5 29.64 42.64 -34.78
C SER A 5 29.49 41.11 -34.56
N ARG A 6 30.38 40.36 -33.92
CA ARG A 6 31.70 40.55 -33.30
C ARG A 6 32.08 39.17 -32.69
N SER A 7 33.37 38.94 -32.63
CA SER A 7 34.18 37.89 -31.99
C SER A 7 33.68 37.27 -30.67
N MET A 8 33.96 35.98 -30.43
CA MET A 8 34.95 35.47 -29.44
C MET A 8 34.83 33.94 -29.22
N PRO A 9 35.93 33.25 -28.88
CA PRO A 9 35.96 31.85 -28.43
C PRO A 9 35.81 31.76 -26.89
N SER A 10 35.53 30.58 -26.32
CA SER A 10 36.10 30.21 -25.01
C SER A 10 35.82 28.77 -24.57
N SER A 11 36.91 28.15 -24.12
CA SER A 11 36.99 26.98 -23.24
C SER A 11 36.32 27.23 -21.89
N SER A 12 35.87 26.18 -21.21
CA SER A 12 36.56 25.66 -20.00
C SER A 12 35.67 24.69 -19.22
N SER A 13 36.24 23.50 -18.96
CA SER A 13 35.82 22.59 -17.91
C SER A 13 35.78 23.29 -16.55
N ALA A 14 34.78 22.94 -15.74
CA ALA A 14 34.83 23.07 -14.29
C ALA A 14 34.24 21.80 -13.67
N HIS A 15 35.13 20.99 -13.10
CA HIS A 15 34.79 19.89 -12.20
C HIS A 15 34.30 20.49 -10.88
N THR A 16 33.06 20.20 -10.50
CA THR A 16 32.59 20.42 -9.12
C THR A 16 32.23 19.07 -8.53
N ALA A 17 33.13 18.54 -7.71
CA ALA A 17 32.87 17.38 -6.87
C ALA A 17 31.82 17.75 -5.81
N ALA A 18 30.59 17.29 -6.00
CA ALA A 18 29.55 17.39 -5.00
C ALA A 18 29.75 16.27 -3.96
N THR A 19 30.25 16.65 -2.79
CA THR A 19 30.31 15.83 -1.58
C THR A 19 28.92 15.29 -1.27
N HIS A 20 28.71 13.98 -1.45
CA HIS A 20 27.54 13.27 -0.95
C HIS A 20 27.53 13.36 0.58
N ARG A 21 26.72 14.27 1.12
CA ARG A 21 26.35 14.26 2.53
C ARG A 21 25.42 13.07 2.73
N SER A 22 25.99 11.93 3.18
CA SER A 22 25.20 10.80 3.65
C SER A 22 24.29 11.27 4.77
N ALA A 23 23.00 11.42 4.47
CA ALA A 23 21.97 11.59 5.46
C ALA A 23 21.90 10.30 6.28
N VAL A 24 22.12 10.43 7.59
CA VAL A 24 21.88 9.39 8.58
C VAL A 24 20.41 8.93 8.42
N PRO A 25 20.11 7.64 8.20
CA PRO A 25 18.72 7.21 8.17
C PRO A 25 18.18 7.28 9.60
N SER A 26 17.42 8.33 9.88
CA SER A 26 16.52 8.36 11.02
C SER A 26 15.59 7.14 10.92
N SER A 27 15.53 6.35 11.99
CA SER A 27 14.73 5.14 12.18
C SER A 27 13.42 5.13 11.39
N ARG A 28 13.38 4.35 10.30
CA ARG A 28 12.25 4.24 9.36
C ARG A 28 11.09 3.45 9.97
N CYS A 29 10.32 4.05 10.86
CA CYS A 29 9.00 3.54 11.25
C CYS A 29 7.88 3.94 10.25
N ASP A 30 8.20 4.75 9.24
CA ASP A 30 7.27 5.31 8.25
C ASP A 30 7.41 4.73 6.83
N GLU A 31 7.95 3.52 6.69
CA GLU A 31 8.14 2.93 5.37
C GLU A 31 6.84 2.29 4.85
N THR A 32 6.44 2.68 3.64
CA THR A 32 5.44 1.93 2.86
C THR A 32 6.14 0.85 2.04
N ILE A 33 5.44 -0.26 1.81
CA ILE A 33 5.93 -1.42 1.07
C ILE A 33 5.03 -1.62 -0.14
N GLY A 34 5.63 -1.79 -1.31
CA GLY A 34 4.91 -2.07 -2.54
C GLY A 34 4.17 -3.41 -2.50
N THR A 35 2.97 -3.42 -3.05
CA THR A 35 2.13 -4.61 -3.24
C THR A 35 1.37 -4.52 -4.56
N LEU A 36 0.62 -5.56 -4.89
CA LEU A 36 -0.27 -5.59 -6.05
C LEU A 36 -1.72 -5.77 -5.59
N VAL A 37 -2.62 -5.01 -6.20
CA VAL A 37 -4.07 -5.14 -5.98
C VAL A 37 -4.72 -5.44 -7.31
N TRP A 38 -5.66 -6.37 -7.33
CA TRP A 38 -6.40 -6.67 -8.55
C TRP A 38 -7.30 -5.50 -8.95
N MET A 39 -7.46 -5.26 -10.26
CA MET A 39 -8.16 -4.08 -10.75
C MET A 39 -9.61 -3.96 -10.26
N GLU A 40 -10.30 -5.08 -10.06
CA GLU A 40 -11.68 -5.08 -9.54
C GLU A 40 -11.74 -4.49 -8.12
N GLU A 41 -10.96 -5.03 -7.19
CA GLU A 41 -10.84 -4.50 -5.83
C GLU A 41 -10.27 -3.09 -5.80
N PHE A 42 -9.33 -2.79 -6.71
CA PHE A 42 -8.81 -1.44 -6.84
C PHE A 42 -9.90 -0.44 -7.24
N HIS A 43 -10.79 -0.77 -8.17
CA HIS A 43 -11.91 0.12 -8.53
C HIS A 43 -12.83 0.38 -7.35
N GLN A 44 -13.09 -0.63 -6.50
CA GLN A 44 -13.90 -0.44 -5.29
C GLN A 44 -13.17 0.46 -4.27
N LEU A 45 -11.85 0.32 -4.14
CA LEU A 45 -11.03 1.24 -3.33
C LEU A 45 -11.01 2.66 -3.89
N ASP A 46 -10.94 2.83 -5.22
CA ASP A 46 -10.93 4.14 -5.85
C ASP A 46 -12.28 4.85 -5.68
N GLN A 47 -13.39 4.10 -5.71
CA GLN A 47 -14.71 4.61 -5.31
C GLN A 47 -14.71 5.09 -3.85
N LEU A 48 -14.11 4.31 -2.93
CA LEU A 48 -13.97 4.70 -1.53
C LEU A 48 -13.08 5.95 -1.35
N PHE A 49 -11.98 6.03 -2.10
CA PHE A 49 -11.07 7.18 -2.10
C PHE A 49 -11.77 8.47 -2.57
N ASN A 50 -12.63 8.35 -3.58
CA ASN A 50 -13.41 9.45 -4.13
C ASN A 50 -14.74 9.72 -3.39
N HIS A 51 -15.04 8.95 -2.35
CA HIS A 51 -16.28 9.12 -1.58
C HIS A 51 -16.28 10.48 -0.84
N GLN A 52 -17.45 11.14 -0.80
CA GLN A 52 -17.64 12.47 -0.16
C GLN A 52 -17.24 12.53 1.32
N HIS A 53 -17.22 11.39 2.02
CA HIS A 53 -16.82 11.27 3.43
C HIS A 53 -15.31 11.08 3.63
N ASN A 54 -14.54 10.92 2.55
CA ASN A 54 -13.08 10.94 2.61
C ASN A 54 -12.55 12.39 2.60
N TYR A 55 -12.88 13.16 3.64
CA TYR A 55 -12.45 14.54 3.81
C TYR A 55 -11.69 14.74 5.14
N SER A 56 -10.67 15.59 5.08
CA SER A 56 -9.89 16.18 6.19
C SER A 56 -9.65 15.33 7.46
N PRO A 57 -8.47 14.70 7.61
CA PRO A 57 -7.46 14.50 6.57
C PRO A 57 -7.98 13.54 5.50
N LYS A 58 -7.67 13.83 4.23
CA LYS A 58 -8.01 12.91 3.13
C LYS A 58 -7.10 11.69 3.21
N MET A 59 -7.69 10.51 3.32
CA MET A 59 -6.96 9.25 3.36
C MET A 59 -6.44 8.91 1.96
N ARG A 60 -5.17 8.51 1.88
CA ARG A 60 -4.54 8.03 0.64
C ARG A 60 -4.80 6.54 0.46
N HIS A 61 -4.54 6.00 -0.72
CA HIS A 61 -4.67 4.56 -0.98
C HIS A 61 -3.91 3.68 0.04
N PRO A 62 -2.65 3.97 0.43
CA PRO A 62 -1.96 3.17 1.43
C PRO A 62 -2.66 3.17 2.81
N ASP A 63 -3.31 4.28 3.17
CA ASP A 63 -4.07 4.40 4.40
C ASP A 63 -5.34 3.54 4.35
N LEU A 64 -6.06 3.58 3.24
CA LEU A 64 -7.29 2.81 3.02
C LEU A 64 -7.01 1.30 2.92
N ILE A 65 -6.00 0.89 2.15
CA ILE A 65 -5.62 -0.52 2.02
C ILE A 65 -5.17 -1.07 3.38
N SER A 66 -4.34 -0.31 4.10
CA SER A 66 -3.87 -0.71 5.43
C SER A 66 -5.00 -0.74 6.45
N ALA A 67 -5.99 0.14 6.34
CA ALA A 67 -7.20 0.08 7.16
C ALA A 67 -8.01 -1.19 6.87
N CYS A 68 -8.18 -1.59 5.61
CA CYS A 68 -8.84 -2.84 5.25
C CYS A 68 -8.13 -4.05 5.88
N ILE A 69 -6.79 -4.12 5.77
CA ILE A 69 -5.99 -5.19 6.39
C ILE A 69 -6.17 -5.20 7.91
N ALA A 70 -5.98 -4.06 8.57
CA ALA A 70 -6.13 -3.96 10.03
C ALA A 70 -7.52 -4.40 10.51
N ARG A 71 -8.57 -4.04 9.75
CA ARG A 71 -9.96 -4.41 10.04
C ARG A 71 -10.18 -5.91 9.99
N VAL A 72 -9.72 -6.57 8.93
CA VAL A 72 -9.84 -8.02 8.80
C VAL A 72 -9.06 -8.72 9.92
N PHE A 73 -7.86 -8.24 10.25
CA PHE A 73 -7.05 -8.81 11.33
C PHE A 73 -7.58 -8.54 12.75
N ALA A 74 -8.49 -7.58 12.92
CA ALA A 74 -9.18 -7.33 14.19
C ALA A 74 -10.38 -8.29 14.41
N GLN A 75 -10.79 -9.05 13.39
CA GLN A 75 -11.85 -10.05 13.52
C GLN A 75 -11.32 -11.34 14.18
N PRO A 76 -12.20 -12.16 14.80
CA PRO A 76 -11.82 -13.50 15.25
C PRO A 76 -11.34 -14.36 14.09
N GLU A 77 -10.29 -15.16 14.33
CA GLU A 77 -9.76 -16.13 13.35
C GLU A 77 -9.47 -15.53 11.95
N PRO A 78 -8.71 -14.42 11.85
CA PRO A 78 -8.57 -13.67 10.60
C PRO A 78 -7.93 -14.51 9.48
N ALA A 79 -6.96 -15.36 9.85
CA ALA A 79 -6.32 -16.29 8.91
C ALA A 79 -7.34 -17.22 8.25
N LYS A 80 -8.27 -17.77 9.03
CA LYS A 80 -9.31 -18.68 8.52
C LYS A 80 -10.21 -17.99 7.51
N HIS A 81 -10.64 -16.77 7.80
CA HIS A 81 -11.48 -15.98 6.88
C HIS A 81 -10.74 -15.66 5.57
N ILE A 82 -9.49 -15.22 5.68
CA ILE A 82 -8.66 -14.89 4.52
C ILE A 82 -8.40 -16.12 3.65
N PHE A 83 -7.93 -17.23 4.22
CA PHE A 83 -7.69 -18.45 3.43
C PHE A 83 -8.96 -19.03 2.85
N SER A 84 -10.09 -19.01 3.58
CA SER A 84 -11.39 -19.43 3.03
C SER A 84 -11.76 -18.61 1.80
N PHE A 85 -11.63 -17.28 1.86
CA PHE A 85 -11.88 -16.41 0.72
C PHE A 85 -10.93 -16.71 -0.44
N LEU A 86 -9.64 -16.88 -0.17
CA LEU A 86 -8.63 -17.18 -1.19
C LEU A 86 -8.93 -18.49 -1.92
N HIS A 87 -9.23 -19.56 -1.18
CA HIS A 87 -9.51 -20.87 -1.76
C HIS A 87 -10.81 -20.93 -2.55
N THR A 88 -11.82 -20.15 -2.16
CA THR A 88 -13.15 -20.19 -2.80
C THR A 88 -13.31 -19.19 -3.93
N ARG A 89 -12.71 -18.00 -3.82
CA ARG A 89 -12.90 -16.90 -4.78
C ARG A 89 -11.66 -16.67 -5.62
N MET A 90 -10.46 -16.64 -5.02
CA MET A 90 -9.26 -16.26 -5.77
C MET A 90 -8.70 -17.38 -6.64
N VAL A 91 -8.85 -18.65 -6.26
CA VAL A 91 -8.44 -19.79 -7.10
C VAL A 91 -9.24 -19.87 -8.42
N LEU A 92 -10.49 -19.40 -8.41
CA LEU A 92 -11.37 -19.45 -9.59
C LEU A 92 -11.19 -18.29 -10.56
N ARG A 93 -10.42 -17.27 -10.17
CA ARG A 93 -10.28 -16.06 -10.98
C ARG A 93 -9.20 -16.20 -12.04
N ASP A 94 -9.40 -15.52 -13.16
CA ASP A 94 -8.44 -15.48 -14.26
C ASP A 94 -7.13 -14.82 -13.82
N GLN A 95 -6.03 -15.58 -13.95
CA GLN A 95 -4.69 -15.14 -13.56
C GLN A 95 -4.14 -14.04 -14.48
N CYS A 96 -4.70 -13.88 -15.68
CA CYS A 96 -4.36 -12.82 -16.63
C CYS A 96 -5.03 -11.49 -16.28
N MET A 97 -5.90 -11.43 -15.26
CA MET A 97 -6.52 -10.17 -14.88
C MET A 97 -5.48 -9.13 -14.46
N PRO A 98 -5.66 -7.87 -14.90
CA PRO A 98 -4.73 -6.81 -14.59
C PRO A 98 -4.66 -6.54 -13.09
N ARG A 99 -3.45 -6.22 -12.63
CA ARG A 99 -3.16 -5.81 -11.25
C ARG A 99 -2.52 -4.43 -11.28
N ARG A 100 -2.87 -3.60 -10.30
CA ARG A 100 -2.29 -2.30 -10.08
C ARG A 100 -1.26 -2.36 -8.96
N GLN A 101 -0.14 -1.67 -9.16
CA GLN A 101 0.85 -1.47 -8.12
C GLN A 101 0.34 -0.43 -7.11
N GLU A 102 0.36 -0.81 -5.84
CA GLU A 102 -0.04 0.03 -4.72
C GLU A 102 0.96 -0.11 -3.58
N GLU A 103 0.75 0.61 -2.50
CA GLU A 103 1.59 0.52 -1.31
C GLU A 103 0.76 0.26 -0.05
N ILE A 104 1.38 -0.36 0.95
CA ILE A 104 0.81 -0.57 2.28
C ILE A 104 1.81 -0.17 3.36
N TRP A 105 1.32 0.21 4.52
CA TRP A 105 2.19 0.55 5.64
C TRP A 105 2.91 -0.69 6.18
N ARG A 106 4.15 -0.51 6.65
CA ARG A 106 5.00 -1.62 7.13
C ARG A 106 4.33 -2.52 8.16
N ALA A 107 3.57 -1.94 9.10
CA ALA A 107 2.85 -2.67 10.13
C ALA A 107 1.87 -3.69 9.54
N GLN A 108 1.07 -3.27 8.55
CA GLN A 108 0.13 -4.16 7.86
C GLN A 108 0.84 -5.16 6.94
N TYR A 109 1.96 -4.77 6.33
CA TYR A 109 2.80 -5.73 5.60
C TYR A 109 3.32 -6.86 6.52
N VAL A 110 3.70 -6.58 7.78
CA VAL A 110 4.12 -7.63 8.73
C VAL A 110 3.00 -8.66 8.95
N LEU A 111 1.76 -8.21 9.08
CA LEU A 111 0.60 -9.09 9.24
C LEU A 111 0.43 -10.03 8.05
N LEU A 112 0.50 -9.49 6.82
CA LEU A 112 0.40 -10.30 5.61
C LEU A 112 1.59 -11.24 5.41
N LEU A 113 2.80 -10.78 5.77
CA LEU A 113 4.01 -11.61 5.71
C LEU A 113 3.91 -12.81 6.65
N ALA A 114 3.29 -12.66 7.82
CA ALA A 114 3.05 -13.76 8.74
C ALA A 114 2.11 -14.81 8.11
N LEU A 115 1.02 -14.39 7.45
CA LEU A 115 0.15 -15.30 6.71
C LEU A 115 0.88 -16.00 5.57
N GLN A 116 1.68 -15.25 4.80
CA GLN A 116 2.43 -15.80 3.66
C GLN A 116 3.41 -16.90 4.09
N LYS A 117 3.96 -16.79 5.32
CA LYS A 117 4.88 -17.78 5.90
C LYS A 117 4.20 -18.92 6.66
N SER A 118 2.88 -18.85 6.86
CA SER A 118 2.13 -19.83 7.65
C SER A 118 2.06 -21.20 6.96
N GLU A 119 1.78 -22.25 7.74
CA GLU A 119 1.61 -23.63 7.24
C GLU A 119 0.43 -23.74 6.26
N MET A 120 -0.61 -22.92 6.43
CA MET A 120 -1.76 -22.85 5.51
C MET A 120 -1.41 -22.32 4.11
N ASN A 121 -0.22 -21.72 3.94
CA ASN A 121 0.30 -21.24 2.67
C ASN A 121 1.47 -22.10 2.13
N ARG A 122 1.56 -23.35 2.59
CA ARG A 122 2.60 -24.33 2.22
C ARG A 122 1.95 -25.62 1.73
N HIS A 123 2.68 -26.38 0.92
CA HIS A 123 2.28 -27.73 0.51
C HIS A 123 1.81 -28.55 1.72
N PRO A 124 0.64 -29.22 1.65
CA PRO A 124 -0.16 -29.50 0.45
C PRO A 124 -1.12 -28.38 -0.01
N HIS A 125 -1.20 -27.26 0.70
CA HIS A 125 -2.10 -26.16 0.36
C HIS A 125 -1.58 -25.31 -0.82
N PRO A 126 -2.48 -24.75 -1.65
CA PRO A 126 -2.14 -23.69 -2.61
C PRO A 126 -1.34 -22.56 -1.96
N ARG A 127 -0.37 -22.01 -2.71
CA ARG A 127 0.43 -20.87 -2.27
C ARG A 127 -0.15 -19.58 -2.83
N PHE A 128 -0.32 -18.61 -1.96
CA PHE A 128 -0.77 -17.26 -2.28
C PHE A 128 0.35 -16.24 -2.05
N ASP A 129 0.37 -15.23 -2.90
CA ASP A 129 1.32 -14.11 -2.85
C ASP A 129 0.80 -12.94 -1.99
N LEU A 130 1.67 -11.96 -1.71
CA LEU A 130 1.32 -10.77 -0.94
C LEU A 130 0.15 -9.98 -1.56
N GLY A 131 0.08 -9.92 -2.89
CA GLY A 131 -0.96 -9.19 -3.60
C GLY A 131 -2.33 -9.86 -3.47
N GLN A 132 -2.37 -11.20 -3.49
CA GLN A 132 -3.58 -11.98 -3.24
C GLN A 132 -4.07 -11.80 -1.81
N PHE A 133 -3.18 -11.82 -0.80
CA PHE A 133 -3.55 -11.50 0.57
C PHE A 133 -4.08 -10.06 0.71
N THR A 134 -3.40 -9.10 0.08
CA THR A 134 -3.83 -7.69 0.07
C THR A 134 -5.23 -7.56 -0.52
N THR A 135 -5.44 -8.16 -1.70
CA THR A 135 -6.71 -8.16 -2.42
C THR A 135 -7.81 -8.81 -1.59
N ALA A 136 -7.57 -9.98 -1.00
CA ALA A 136 -8.54 -10.66 -0.13
C ALA A 136 -8.95 -9.81 1.08
N CYS A 137 -8.00 -9.13 1.73
CA CYS A 137 -8.32 -8.23 2.84
C CYS A 137 -9.18 -7.05 2.40
N ILE A 138 -8.96 -6.49 1.22
CA ILE A 138 -9.79 -5.42 0.65
C ILE A 138 -11.21 -5.94 0.40
N SER A 139 -11.35 -7.06 -0.30
CA SER A 139 -12.66 -7.64 -0.61
C SER A 139 -13.45 -7.96 0.67
N LEU A 140 -12.80 -8.56 1.67
CA LEU A 140 -13.43 -8.91 2.94
C LEU A 140 -13.85 -7.67 3.74
N ALA A 141 -12.98 -6.66 3.83
CA ALA A 141 -13.30 -5.43 4.55
C ALA A 141 -14.47 -4.65 3.90
N LEU A 142 -14.56 -4.67 2.57
CA LEU A 142 -15.65 -4.03 1.81
C LEU A 142 -16.98 -4.78 1.88
N GLN A 143 -16.97 -6.05 2.29
CA GLN A 143 -18.19 -6.85 2.50
C GLN A 143 -18.86 -6.62 3.86
N GLU A 144 -18.20 -5.92 4.78
CA GLU A 144 -18.79 -5.63 6.09
C GLU A 144 -19.93 -4.60 5.99
N ASP A 145 -20.93 -4.73 6.86
CA ASP A 145 -21.94 -3.69 7.02
C ASP A 145 -21.27 -2.37 7.41
N GLU A 146 -21.70 -1.28 6.76
CA GLU A 146 -21.12 0.06 6.93
C GLU A 146 -19.59 0.09 6.70
N ALA A 147 -19.07 -0.78 5.81
CA ALA A 147 -17.64 -0.94 5.53
C ALA A 147 -16.90 0.39 5.40
N GLN A 148 -17.45 1.32 4.62
CA GLN A 148 -16.86 2.63 4.40
C GLN A 148 -16.56 3.40 5.69
N VAL A 149 -17.55 3.52 6.59
CA VAL A 149 -17.40 4.28 7.84
C VAL A 149 -16.31 3.65 8.67
N LYS A 150 -16.37 2.33 8.84
CA LYS A 150 -15.43 1.59 9.66
C LYS A 150 -14.01 1.57 9.07
N ILE A 151 -13.86 1.56 7.74
CA ILE A 151 -12.55 1.68 7.07
C ILE A 151 -11.97 3.08 7.31
N PHE A 152 -12.75 4.15 7.17
CA PHE A 152 -12.26 5.50 7.46
C PHE A 152 -11.86 5.69 8.92
N GLU A 153 -12.66 5.17 9.86
CA GLU A 153 -12.32 5.20 11.28
C GLU A 153 -11.04 4.41 11.58
N GLN A 154 -10.86 3.24 10.97
CA GLN A 154 -9.62 2.49 11.13
C GLN A 154 -8.44 3.24 10.52
N ALA A 155 -8.60 3.86 9.34
CA ALA A 155 -7.53 4.65 8.72
C ALA A 155 -7.10 5.80 9.65
N ARG A 156 -8.05 6.49 10.29
CA ARG A 156 -7.77 7.54 11.29
C ARG A 156 -7.01 6.98 12.49
N ARG A 157 -7.45 5.85 13.04
CA ARG A 157 -6.77 5.17 14.15
C ARG A 157 -5.33 4.80 13.80
N ASN A 158 -5.13 4.17 12.64
CA ASN A 158 -3.81 3.79 12.16
C ASN A 158 -2.87 5.00 12.01
N ILE A 159 -3.38 6.13 11.49
CA ILE A 159 -2.60 7.37 11.38
C ILE A 159 -2.24 7.92 12.76
N ALA A 160 -3.19 7.96 13.69
CA ALA A 160 -2.96 8.44 15.04
C ALA A 160 -1.93 7.58 15.78
N GLU A 161 -2.05 6.25 15.69
CA GLU A 161 -1.11 5.29 16.30
C GLU A 161 0.31 5.45 15.75
N ARG A 162 0.45 5.65 14.44
CA ARG A 162 1.75 5.96 13.84
C ARG A 162 2.29 7.28 14.40
N ALA A 163 1.50 8.35 14.38
CA ALA A 163 1.93 9.65 14.90
C ALA A 163 2.39 9.57 16.37
N ILE A 164 1.71 8.79 17.21
CA ILE A 164 2.11 8.55 18.61
C ILE A 164 3.45 7.81 18.69
N SER A 165 3.64 6.79 17.84
CA SER A 165 4.88 6.01 17.79
C SER A 165 6.11 6.83 17.35
N HIS A 166 5.89 8.05 16.82
CA HIS A 166 6.93 9.00 16.42
C HIS A 166 7.15 10.14 17.42
N LEU A 167 6.35 10.24 18.48
CA LEU A 167 6.60 11.21 19.54
C LEU A 167 7.80 10.76 20.40
N PRO A 168 8.75 11.66 20.71
CA PRO A 168 9.96 11.35 21.48
C PRO A 168 9.69 11.00 22.95
#